data_AF-A0A3Q8ZM06-F1
#
_entry.id   AF-A0A3Q8ZM06-F1
#
_cell.length_a   1.000
_cell.length_b   1.000
_cell.length_c   1.000
_cell.angle_alpha   90.00
_cell.angle_beta   90.00
_cell.angle_gamma   90.00
#
_symmetry.space_group_name_H-M   'P 1'
#
loop_
_entity.id
_entity.type
_entity.pdbx_description
1 polymer ?
#
loop_
_entity_poly.entity_id
_entity_poly.type
_entity_poly.pdbx_seq_one_letter_code
_entity_poly.pdbx_strand_id
1 'polypeptide(L)'
;MAIYREKDIFERRNAANEAKKALLERFKSKPAADDPAVLARQAERKAILEARAIREAEKARLKQEKLAREAAEKAAREAAAEAARIAAEEAAAAEAKIREAEENERISRLLADEAERKAKRDARYAARKARVGRTPPGFSAR
;
A
#
# COMPACT_ATOMS: atom_id res chain seq x y z
N MET A 1 -44.56 -20.90 35.91
CA MET A 1 -43.36 -21.76 35.98
C MET A 1 -43.71 -23.12 35.38
N ALA A 2 -43.05 -23.53 34.30
CA ALA A 2 -43.25 -24.86 33.74
C ALA A 2 -42.50 -25.88 34.61
N ILE A 3 -43.25 -26.75 35.29
CA ILE A 3 -42.68 -27.83 36.11
C ILE A 3 -42.17 -28.90 35.14
N TYR A 4 -40.85 -28.95 34.94
CA TYR A 4 -40.22 -29.98 34.12
C TYR A 4 -40.24 -31.30 34.91
N ARG A 5 -41.09 -32.23 34.48
CA ARG A 5 -41.12 -33.59 35.03
C ARG A 5 -39.93 -34.36 34.47
N GLU A 6 -38.97 -34.71 35.33
CA GLU A 6 -37.90 -35.63 34.95
C GLU A 6 -38.50 -36.99 34.61
N LYS A 7 -38.18 -37.50 33.41
CA LYS A 7 -38.61 -38.83 32.98
C LYS A 7 -37.94 -39.89 33.84
N ASP A 8 -38.74 -40.79 34.39
CA ASP A 8 -38.26 -41.92 35.19
C ASP A 8 -37.29 -42.81 34.37
N ILE A 9 -36.43 -43.57 35.04
CA ILE A 9 -35.44 -44.46 34.43
C ILE A 9 -36.12 -45.44 33.46
N PHE A 10 -37.30 -45.94 33.81
CA PHE A 10 -38.08 -46.82 32.95
C PHE A 10 -38.62 -46.12 31.71
N GLU A 11 -39.08 -44.87 31.82
CA GLU A 11 -39.53 -44.07 30.68
C GLU A 11 -38.38 -43.77 29.72
N ARG A 12 -37.19 -43.44 30.23
CA ARG A 12 -35.98 -43.22 29.42
C ARG A 12 -35.55 -44.49 28.67
N ARG A 13 -35.57 -45.64 29.36
CA ARG A 13 -35.25 -46.93 28.75
C ARG A 13 -36.26 -47.31 27.67
N ASN A 14 -37.55 -47.12 27.92
CA ASN A 14 -38.61 -47.41 26.94
C ASN A 14 -38.52 -46.51 25.71
N ALA A 15 -38.30 -45.20 25.90
CA ALA A 15 -38.08 -44.27 24.80
C ALA A 15 -36.84 -44.63 23.95
N ALA A 16 -35.74 -45.06 24.58
CA ALA A 16 -34.56 -45.53 23.85
C ALA A 16 -34.82 -46.82 23.05
N ASN A 17 -35.62 -47.74 23.61
CA ASN A 17 -36.02 -48.97 22.92
C ASN A 17 -36.96 -48.69 21.75
N GLU A 18 -37.91 -47.77 21.90
CA GLU A 18 -38.80 -47.32 20.82
C GLU A 18 -38.01 -46.61 19.71
N ALA A 19 -37.06 -45.74 20.07
CA ALA A 19 -36.18 -45.09 19.10
C ALA A 19 -35.36 -46.12 18.29
N LYS A 20 -34.81 -47.15 18.95
CA LYS A 20 -34.10 -48.25 18.28
C LYS A 20 -35.02 -49.06 17.39
N LYS A 21 -36.24 -49.38 17.83
CA LYS A 21 -37.24 -50.07 17.01
C LYS A 21 -37.60 -49.25 15.77
N ALA A 22 -37.87 -47.96 15.92
CA ALA A 22 -38.17 -47.05 14.81
C ALA A 22 -37.00 -46.93 13.81
N LEU A 23 -35.75 -46.93 14.28
CA LEU A 23 -34.56 -46.97 13.42
C LEU A 23 -34.46 -48.26 12.62
N LEU A 24 -34.71 -49.42 13.25
CA LEU A 24 -34.69 -50.72 12.59
C LEU A 24 -35.85 -50.87 11.59
N GLU A 25 -37.05 -50.39 11.94
CA GLU A 25 -38.21 -50.37 11.04
C GLU A 25 -37.93 -49.49 9.82
N ARG A 26 -37.38 -48.29 10.02
CA ARG A 26 -36.95 -47.40 8.91
C ARG A 26 -35.89 -48.03 8.02
N PHE A 27 -34.98 -48.82 8.59
CA PHE A 27 -33.96 -49.51 7.82
C PHE A 27 -34.57 -50.66 6.99
N LYS A 28 -35.47 -51.44 7.59
CA LYS A 28 -36.20 -52.52 6.90
C LYS A 28 -37.15 -52.01 5.83
N SER A 29 -37.81 -50.88 6.05
CA SER A 29 -38.73 -50.24 5.10
C SER A 29 -38.01 -49.44 4.02
N LYS A 30 -36.68 -49.36 4.06
CA LYS A 30 -35.92 -48.59 3.09
C LYS A 30 -35.93 -49.35 1.76
N PRO A 31 -36.34 -48.71 0.65
CA PRO A 31 -36.28 -49.35 -0.65
C PRO A 31 -34.84 -49.76 -0.98
N ALA A 32 -34.68 -50.89 -1.66
CA ALA A 32 -33.39 -51.41 -2.08
C ALA A 32 -32.64 -50.38 -2.95
N ALA A 33 -31.32 -50.47 -3.01
CA ALA A 33 -30.52 -49.59 -3.85
C ALA A 33 -30.89 -49.70 -5.35
N ASP A 34 -31.38 -50.87 -5.75
CA ASP A 34 -31.81 -51.19 -7.11
C ASP A 34 -33.29 -50.83 -7.39
N ASP A 35 -34.00 -50.23 -6.43
CA ASP A 35 -35.35 -49.72 -6.65
C ASP A 35 -35.32 -48.59 -7.69
N PRO A 36 -36.15 -48.63 -8.75
CA PRO A 36 -36.14 -47.64 -9.82
C PRO A 36 -36.35 -46.20 -9.31
N ALA A 37 -37.12 -45.99 -8.25
CA ALA A 37 -37.33 -44.67 -7.66
C ALA A 37 -36.11 -44.17 -6.86
N VAL A 38 -35.26 -45.07 -6.36
CA VAL A 38 -33.98 -44.71 -5.73
C VAL A 38 -32.95 -44.37 -6.80
N LEU A 39 -32.87 -45.17 -7.87
CA LEU A 39 -31.98 -44.92 -9.01
C LEU A 39 -32.29 -43.59 -9.72
N ALA A 40 -33.57 -43.28 -9.95
CA ALA A 40 -34.00 -42.00 -10.51
C ALA A 40 -33.55 -40.82 -9.65
N ARG A 41 -33.77 -40.88 -8.33
CA ARG A 41 -33.31 -39.84 -7.38
C ARG A 41 -31.78 -39.71 -7.35
N GLN A 42 -31.05 -40.81 -7.49
CA GLN A 42 -29.59 -40.77 -7.57
C GLN A 42 -29.11 -40.14 -8.87
N ALA A 43 -29.73 -40.46 -10.00
CA ALA A 43 -29.43 -39.87 -11.30
C ALA A 43 -29.70 -38.36 -11.31
N GLU A 44 -30.85 -37.92 -10.78
CA GLU A 44 -31.18 -36.49 -10.63
C GLU A 44 -30.14 -35.76 -9.76
N ARG A 45 -29.75 -36.35 -8.62
CA ARG A 45 -28.72 -35.76 -7.75
C ARG A 45 -27.37 -35.67 -8.45
N LYS A 46 -26.97 -36.70 -9.20
CA LYS A 46 -25.72 -36.69 -9.99
C LYS A 46 -25.75 -35.57 -11.03
N ALA A 47 -26.84 -35.44 -11.79
CA ALA A 47 -27.00 -34.37 -12.77
C ALA A 47 -26.91 -32.96 -12.14
N ILE A 48 -27.53 -32.77 -10.96
CA ILE A 48 -27.43 -31.50 -10.21
C ILE A 48 -25.99 -31.23 -9.75
N LEU A 49 -25.27 -32.24 -9.26
CA LEU A 49 -23.89 -32.10 -8.82
C LEU A 49 -22.95 -31.79 -9.99
N GLU A 50 -23.12 -32.45 -11.13
CA GLU A 50 -22.38 -32.17 -12.36
C GLU A 50 -22.64 -30.74 -12.84
N ALA A 51 -23.90 -30.30 -12.89
CA ALA A 51 -24.24 -28.93 -13.25
C ALA A 51 -23.70 -27.88 -12.26
N ARG A 52 -23.56 -28.23 -10.97
CA ARG A 52 -22.89 -27.37 -9.99
C ARG A 52 -21.39 -27.33 -10.20
N ALA A 53 -20.76 -28.47 -10.46
CA ALA A 53 -19.33 -28.56 -10.71
C ALA A 53 -18.90 -27.73 -11.93
N ILE A 54 -19.69 -27.76 -13.01
CA ILE A 54 -19.46 -26.93 -14.20
C ILE A 54 -19.53 -25.45 -13.86
N ARG A 55 -20.59 -25.00 -13.16
CA ARG A 55 -20.75 -23.59 -12.77
C ARG A 55 -19.65 -23.09 -11.84
N GLU A 56 -19.24 -23.90 -10.87
CA GLU A 56 -18.16 -23.54 -9.95
C GLU A 56 -16.81 -23.48 -10.69
N ALA A 57 -16.56 -24.39 -11.64
CA ALA A 57 -15.36 -24.35 -12.47
C ALA A 57 -15.31 -23.07 -13.32
N GLU A 58 -16.40 -22.69 -13.98
CA GLU A 58 -16.49 -21.44 -14.74
C GLU A 58 -16.28 -20.21 -13.84
N LYS A 59 -16.97 -20.17 -12.69
CA LYS A 59 -16.83 -19.08 -11.72
C LYS A 59 -15.41 -18.96 -11.19
N ALA A 60 -14.75 -20.08 -10.92
CA ALA A 60 -13.36 -20.11 -10.49
C ALA A 60 -12.45 -19.53 -11.58
N ARG A 61 -12.62 -19.93 -12.84
CA ARG A 61 -11.85 -19.38 -13.97
C ARG A 61 -12.04 -17.86 -14.11
N LEU A 62 -13.29 -17.39 -14.08
CA LEU A 62 -13.59 -15.94 -14.15
C LEU A 62 -13.01 -15.17 -12.97
N LYS A 63 -13.03 -15.76 -11.76
CA LYS A 63 -12.44 -15.14 -10.57
C LYS A 63 -10.92 -15.02 -10.71
N GLN A 64 -10.24 -16.07 -11.21
CA GLN A 64 -8.80 -16.02 -11.43
C GLN A 64 -8.43 -14.99 -12.50
N GLU A 65 -9.19 -14.91 -13.59
CA GLU A 65 -8.97 -13.90 -14.64
C GLU A 65 -9.15 -12.47 -14.11
N LYS A 66 -10.20 -12.23 -13.31
CA LYS A 66 -10.41 -10.92 -12.66
C LYS A 66 -9.29 -10.57 -11.70
N LEU A 67 -8.87 -11.50 -10.85
CA LEU A 67 -7.77 -11.29 -9.93
C LEU A 67 -6.45 -10.98 -10.67
N ALA A 68 -6.19 -11.67 -11.79
CA ALA A 68 -5.02 -11.41 -12.61
C ALA A 68 -5.08 -10.00 -13.26
N ARG A 69 -6.25 -9.59 -13.75
CA ARG A 69 -6.44 -8.23 -14.30
C ARG A 69 -6.26 -7.15 -13.25
N GLU A 70 -6.90 -7.32 -12.08
CA GLU A 70 -6.78 -6.36 -10.97
C GLU A 70 -5.33 -6.27 -10.46
N ALA A 71 -4.61 -7.40 -10.38
CA ALA A 71 -3.20 -7.40 -10.00
C ALA A 71 -2.32 -6.67 -11.03
N ALA A 72 -2.54 -6.91 -12.32
CA ALA A 72 -1.82 -6.22 -13.39
C ALA A 72 -2.11 -4.71 -13.40
N GLU A 73 -3.36 -4.31 -13.20
CA GLU A 73 -3.76 -2.91 -13.14
C GLU A 73 -3.16 -2.20 -11.92
N LYS A 74 -3.18 -2.85 -10.75
CA LYS A 74 -2.53 -2.32 -9.55
C LYS A 74 -1.03 -2.15 -9.74
N ALA A 75 -0.34 -3.17 -10.27
CA ALA A 75 1.09 -3.10 -10.55
C ALA A 75 1.42 -1.96 -11.54
N ALA A 76 0.61 -1.77 -12.58
CA ALA A 76 0.78 -0.67 -13.53
C ALA A 76 0.58 0.71 -12.88
N ARG A 77 -0.42 0.85 -12.01
CA ARG A 77 -0.67 2.10 -11.27
C ARG A 77 0.46 2.42 -10.29
N GLU A 78 0.93 1.42 -9.55
CA GLU A 78 2.04 1.57 -8.61
C GLU A 78 3.34 1.95 -9.35
N ALA A 79 3.64 1.28 -10.47
CA ALA A 79 4.80 1.62 -11.30
C ALA A 79 4.72 3.06 -11.86
N ALA A 80 3.54 3.49 -12.31
CA ALA A 80 3.34 4.86 -12.79
C ALA A 80 3.46 5.89 -11.67
N ALA A 81 2.95 5.59 -10.48
CA ALA A 81 3.07 6.45 -9.32
C ALA A 81 4.54 6.60 -8.86
N GLU A 82 5.28 5.50 -8.78
CA GLU A 82 6.71 5.55 -8.43
C GLU A 82 7.54 6.28 -9.49
N ALA A 83 7.28 6.05 -10.78
CA ALA A 83 7.93 6.81 -11.85
C ALA A 83 7.65 8.32 -11.74
N ALA A 84 6.42 8.71 -11.42
CA ALA A 84 6.07 10.11 -11.20
C ALA A 84 6.75 10.70 -9.96
N ARG A 85 6.90 9.93 -8.88
CA ARG A 85 7.64 10.35 -7.68
C ARG A 85 9.12 10.57 -7.97
N ILE A 86 9.76 9.63 -8.66
CA ILE A 86 11.17 9.75 -9.04
C ILE A 86 11.37 10.98 -9.93
N ALA A 87 10.53 11.17 -10.95
CA ALA A 87 10.62 12.34 -11.82
C ALA A 87 10.43 13.67 -11.07
N ALA A 88 9.50 13.72 -10.10
CA ALA A 88 9.29 14.90 -9.26
C ALA A 88 10.50 15.17 -8.34
N GLU A 89 11.09 14.13 -7.77
CA GLU A 89 12.30 14.24 -6.93
C GLU A 89 13.51 14.71 -7.75
N GLU A 90 13.72 14.14 -8.94
CA GLU A 90 14.77 14.57 -9.85
C GLU A 90 14.61 16.04 -10.28
N ALA A 91 13.37 16.45 -10.61
CA ALA A 91 13.07 17.84 -10.95
C ALA A 91 13.33 18.79 -9.78
N ALA A 92 12.91 18.42 -8.56
CA ALA A 92 13.16 19.21 -7.37
C ALA A 92 14.66 19.30 -7.04
N ALA A 93 15.41 18.21 -7.19
CA ALA A 93 16.85 18.19 -7.01
C ALA A 93 17.59 19.04 -8.05
N ALA A 94 17.15 19.02 -9.30
CA ALA A 94 17.69 19.87 -10.36
C ALA A 94 17.43 21.36 -10.06
N GLU A 95 16.21 21.71 -9.64
CA GLU A 95 15.86 23.07 -9.27
C GLU A 95 16.66 23.55 -8.04
N ALA A 96 16.83 22.71 -7.03
CA ALA A 96 17.63 23.03 -5.85
C ALA A 96 19.09 23.34 -6.22
N LYS A 97 19.70 22.55 -7.12
CA LYS A 97 21.05 22.80 -7.62
C LYS A 97 21.18 24.12 -8.37
N ILE A 98 20.17 24.48 -9.17
CA ILE A 98 20.16 25.77 -9.88
C ILE A 98 20.10 26.92 -8.88
N ARG A 99 19.19 26.84 -7.89
CA ARG A 99 19.09 27.87 -6.84
C ARG A 99 20.39 28.01 -6.04
N GLU A 100 21.00 26.89 -5.66
CA GLU A 100 22.28 26.89 -4.94
C GLU A 100 23.40 27.53 -5.79
N ALA A 101 23.46 27.22 -7.08
CA ALA A 101 24.43 27.85 -7.99
C ALA A 101 24.19 29.36 -8.10
N GLU A 102 22.94 29.81 -8.26
CA GLU A 102 22.60 31.23 -8.30
C GLU A 102 22.94 31.95 -7.00
N GLU A 103 22.69 31.34 -5.85
CA GLU A 103 23.04 31.90 -4.53
C GLU A 103 24.56 32.03 -4.38
N ASN A 104 25.31 30.98 -4.75
CA ASN A 104 26.76 31.00 -4.72
C ASN A 104 27.35 32.07 -5.65
N GLU A 105 26.78 32.27 -6.83
CA GLU A 105 27.16 33.36 -7.74
C GLU A 105 26.88 34.73 -7.13
N ARG A 106 25.71 34.93 -6.51
CA ARG A 106 25.36 36.19 -5.84
C ARG A 106 26.33 36.50 -4.70
N ILE A 107 26.62 35.51 -3.85
CA ILE A 107 27.59 35.65 -2.74
C ILE A 107 28.97 36.01 -3.29
N SER A 108 29.43 35.32 -4.34
CA SER A 108 30.73 35.57 -4.97
C SER A 108 30.85 37.00 -5.51
N ARG A 109 29.79 37.51 -6.15
CA ARG A 109 29.75 38.91 -6.63
C ARG A 109 29.80 39.92 -5.48
N LEU A 110 29.03 39.68 -4.41
CA LEU A 110 29.03 40.55 -3.24
C LEU A 110 30.42 40.60 -2.58
N LEU A 111 31.08 39.44 -2.43
CA LEU A 111 32.44 39.38 -1.88
C LEU A 111 33.45 40.11 -2.77
N ALA A 112 33.34 40.00 -4.10
CA ALA A 112 34.19 40.74 -5.03
C ALA A 112 33.97 42.26 -4.91
N ASP A 113 32.71 42.72 -4.88
CA ASP A 113 32.37 44.14 -4.71
C ASP A 113 32.89 44.69 -3.37
N GLU A 114 32.78 43.92 -2.29
CA GLU A 114 33.32 44.30 -0.98
C GLU A 114 34.84 44.37 -0.97
N ALA A 115 35.52 43.42 -1.63
CA ALA A 115 36.96 43.43 -1.80
C ALA A 115 37.42 44.67 -2.59
N GLU A 116 36.72 45.03 -3.67
CA GLU A 116 37.00 46.26 -4.42
C GLU A 116 36.80 47.52 -3.59
N ARG A 117 35.69 47.61 -2.83
CA ARG A 117 35.42 48.75 -1.94
C ARG A 117 36.51 48.89 -0.89
N LYS A 118 36.98 47.77 -0.32
CA LYS A 118 38.09 47.74 0.63
C LYS A 118 39.38 48.21 -0.02
N ALA A 119 39.74 47.69 -1.19
CA ALA A 119 40.92 48.13 -1.94
C ALA A 119 40.90 49.63 -2.26
N LYS A 120 39.74 50.17 -2.67
CA LYS A 120 39.55 51.62 -2.89
C LYS A 120 39.75 52.43 -1.61
N ARG A 121 39.24 51.96 -0.47
CA ARG A 121 39.45 52.61 0.84
C ARG A 121 40.92 52.57 1.26
N ASP A 122 41.58 51.43 1.10
CA ASP A 122 42.98 51.25 1.46
C ASP A 122 43.89 52.13 0.59
N ALA A 123 43.61 52.23 -0.71
CA ALA A 123 44.31 53.15 -1.61
C ALA A 123 44.13 54.63 -1.20
N ARG A 124 42.91 55.04 -0.82
CA ARG A 124 42.65 56.39 -0.28
C ARG A 124 43.41 56.64 1.02
N TYR A 125 43.44 55.66 1.91
CA TYR A 125 44.15 55.77 3.18
C TYR A 125 45.66 55.89 2.96
N ALA A 126 46.23 55.08 2.07
CA ALA A 126 47.63 55.16 1.67
C ALA A 126 47.97 56.53 1.06
N ALA A 127 47.16 57.04 0.13
CA ALA A 127 47.35 58.37 -0.46
C ALA A 127 47.28 59.50 0.58
N ARG A 128 46.33 59.43 1.53
CA ARG A 128 46.24 60.40 2.64
C ARG A 128 47.49 60.35 3.52
N LYS A 129 47.96 59.15 3.88
CA LYS A 129 49.17 58.98 4.70
C LYS A 129 50.41 59.51 3.97
N ALA A 130 50.55 59.25 2.67
CA ALA A 130 51.62 59.80 1.85
C ALA A 130 51.60 61.34 1.83
N ARG A 131 50.42 61.96 1.77
CA ARG A 131 50.28 63.42 1.85
C ARG A 131 50.65 63.99 3.22
N VAL A 132 50.25 63.34 4.31
CA VAL A 132 50.54 63.80 5.69
C VAL A 132 52.00 63.57 6.09
N GLY A 133 52.65 62.52 5.57
CA GLY A 133 54.08 62.28 5.78
C GLY A 133 55.00 63.15 4.91
N ARG A 134 54.46 63.84 3.91
CA ARG A 134 55.20 64.81 3.10
C ARG A 134 55.08 66.17 3.78
N THR A 135 56.11 66.54 4.55
CA THR A 135 56.22 67.87 5.16
C THR A 135 56.03 68.92 4.06
N PRO A 136 55.11 69.90 4.21
CA PRO A 136 54.91 70.91 3.18
C PRO A 136 56.23 71.65 2.93
N PRO A 137 56.58 71.96 1.66
CA PRO A 137 57.81 72.66 1.35
C PRO A 137 57.76 74.04 2.05
N GLY A 138 58.62 74.21 3.06
CA GLY A 138 58.68 75.40 3.90
C GLY A 138 58.45 75.18 5.41
N PHE A 139 58.04 74.00 5.87
CA PHE A 139 57.92 73.70 7.30
C PHE A 139 59.04 72.77 7.76
N SER A 140 60.21 73.31 8.09
CA SER A 140 61.23 72.55 8.83
C SER A 140 60.79 72.49 10.30
N ALA A 141 60.62 71.29 10.83
CA ALA A 141 60.56 71.12 12.28
C ALA A 141 61.86 71.68 12.87
N ARG A 142 61.73 72.74 13.68
CA ARG A 142 62.84 73.24 14.52
C ARG A 142 63.09 72.27 15.66
#